data_AF-A0A7G7XEB7-F1
#
_entry.id   AF-A0A7G7XEB7-F1
#
_cell.length_a   1.000
_cell.length_b   1.000
_cell.length_c   1.000
_cell.angle_alpha   90.00
_cell.angle_beta   90.00
_cell.angle_gamma   90.00
#
_symmetry.space_group_name_H-M   'P 1'
#
loop_
_entity.id
_entity.type
_entity.pdbx_description
1 polymer ?
#
loop_
_entity_poly.entity_id
_entity_poly.type
_entity_poly.pdbx_seq_one_letter_code
_entity_poly.pdbx_strand_id
1 'polypeptide(L)'
;MHKDYQRVLFVGPGLNSGALGEAFRRELHRLRGNDASTRVIDTLDGFDSLWAALDEPLPENGAALLVVDLEPSSDSAYLDWLRDELGRLARAHPQAPQPWITAQALGRRGLDAALACASVDQHERHLPCDKVNAVACDPDWSRVPPHARQVFLCTGPRCVRRGALALWKTLRRELLRLEHMETPGGVLLTRTACQFPCNLGPVLTVHPDGCWYRVGDDAQVLRLVQQHLVAGAPVADLLIPSPYAGATDA
;
A
#
# COMPACT_ATOMS: atom_id res chain seq x y z
N MET A 1 -9.31 -29.16 -13.70
CA MET A 1 -8.51 -29.12 -14.93
C MET A 1 -7.32 -28.24 -14.61
N HIS A 2 -6.22 -28.85 -14.15
CA HIS A 2 -4.99 -28.12 -13.80
C HIS A 2 -4.38 -27.61 -15.11
N LYS A 3 -4.18 -26.30 -15.22
CA LYS A 3 -3.51 -25.70 -16.39
C LYS A 3 -2.02 -25.70 -16.09
N ASP A 4 -1.25 -26.43 -16.88
CA ASP A 4 0.19 -26.18 -16.94
C ASP A 4 0.38 -24.75 -17.48
N TYR A 5 1.08 -23.91 -16.72
CA TYR A 5 1.38 -22.56 -17.14
C TYR A 5 2.47 -22.58 -18.22
N GLN A 6 2.16 -22.11 -19.42
CA GLN A 6 3.12 -22.02 -20.53
C GLN A 6 4.19 -20.94 -20.27
N ARG A 7 3.92 -20.00 -19.37
CA ARG A 7 4.89 -18.98 -18.92
C ARG A 7 4.65 -18.64 -17.45
N VAL A 8 5.74 -18.49 -16.70
CA VAL A 8 5.74 -18.07 -15.29
C VAL A 8 6.61 -16.83 -15.14
N LEU A 9 6.03 -15.75 -14.64
CA LEU A 9 6.69 -14.48 -14.37
C LEU A 9 6.85 -14.32 -12.86
N PHE A 10 8.07 -14.24 -12.36
CA PHE A 10 8.38 -13.85 -10.98
C PHE A 10 8.53 -12.34 -10.93
N VAL A 11 7.59 -11.64 -10.30
CA VAL A 11 7.42 -10.19 -10.44
C VAL A 11 7.57 -9.51 -9.08
N GLY A 12 8.45 -8.53 -8.98
CA GLY A 12 8.60 -7.72 -7.76
C GLY A 12 9.76 -6.74 -7.86
N PRO A 13 9.89 -5.81 -6.90
CA PRO A 13 10.91 -4.78 -6.94
C PRO A 13 12.29 -5.31 -6.52
N GLY A 14 13.34 -4.89 -7.21
CA GLY A 14 14.74 -5.14 -6.84
C GLY A 14 15.21 -6.57 -7.10
N LEU A 15 14.56 -7.30 -8.02
CA LEU A 15 14.97 -8.67 -8.37
C LEU A 15 16.24 -8.73 -9.23
N ASN A 16 16.53 -7.68 -10.01
CA ASN A 16 17.69 -7.62 -10.90
C ASN A 16 18.92 -7.00 -10.25
N SER A 17 18.80 -6.39 -9.07
CA SER A 17 19.89 -5.67 -8.40
C SER A 17 20.01 -6.04 -6.92
N GLY A 18 21.18 -5.73 -6.34
CA GLY A 18 21.47 -5.99 -4.92
C GLY A 18 21.68 -7.46 -4.56
N ALA A 19 22.18 -7.69 -3.33
CA ALA A 19 22.56 -9.02 -2.87
C ALA A 19 21.38 -9.99 -2.76
N LEU A 20 20.20 -9.51 -2.35
CA LEU A 20 19.01 -10.35 -2.20
C LEU A 20 18.43 -10.75 -3.57
N GLY A 21 18.36 -9.83 -4.54
CA GLY A 21 17.92 -10.14 -5.90
C GLY A 21 18.87 -11.10 -6.60
N GLU A 22 20.18 -10.94 -6.44
CA GLU A 22 21.18 -11.88 -6.96
C GLU A 22 21.02 -13.28 -6.35
N ALA A 23 20.91 -13.38 -5.02
CA ALA A 23 20.72 -14.65 -4.32
C ALA A 23 19.42 -15.34 -4.77
N PHE A 24 18.32 -14.58 -4.86
CA PHE A 24 17.03 -15.06 -5.34
C PHE A 24 17.13 -15.63 -6.75
N ARG A 25 17.70 -14.89 -7.71
CA ARG A 25 17.83 -15.36 -9.10
C ARG A 25 18.71 -16.60 -9.22
N ARG A 26 19.83 -16.65 -8.49
CA ARG A 26 20.71 -17.84 -8.46
C ARG A 26 19.97 -19.08 -7.97
N GLU A 27 19.21 -18.95 -6.89
CA GLU A 27 18.45 -20.06 -6.33
C GLU A 27 17.26 -20.45 -7.23
N LEU A 28 16.58 -19.46 -7.82
CA LEU A 28 15.51 -19.70 -8.78
C LEU A 28 16.01 -20.50 -9.99
N HIS A 29 17.15 -20.10 -10.56
CA HIS A 29 17.80 -20.82 -11.66
C HIS A 29 18.20 -22.24 -11.26
N ARG A 30 18.62 -22.46 -10.01
CA ARG A 30 18.94 -23.80 -9.50
C ARG A 30 17.68 -24.69 -9.41
N LEU A 31 16.55 -24.11 -8.99
CA LEU A 31 15.30 -24.83 -8.76
C LEU A 31 14.49 -25.10 -10.03
N ARG A 32 14.46 -24.14 -10.96
CA ARG A 32 13.65 -24.22 -12.20
C ARG A 32 14.47 -24.32 -13.49
N GLY A 33 15.79 -24.23 -13.41
CA GLY A 33 16.66 -24.17 -14.58
C GLY A 33 16.66 -22.80 -15.25
N ASN A 34 17.13 -22.77 -16.49
CA ASN A 34 17.11 -21.58 -17.35
C ASN A 34 16.10 -21.78 -18.49
N ASP A 35 14.85 -22.01 -18.12
CA ASP A 35 13.74 -22.19 -19.06
C ASP A 35 13.25 -20.83 -19.56
N ALA A 36 13.12 -20.67 -20.89
CA ALA A 36 12.56 -19.48 -21.51
C ALA A 36 11.13 -19.16 -21.05
N SER A 37 10.40 -20.17 -20.55
CA SER A 37 9.07 -20.03 -19.94
C SER A 37 9.11 -19.30 -18.58
N THR A 38 10.26 -19.26 -17.92
CA THR A 38 10.42 -18.64 -16.60
C THR A 38 11.15 -17.31 -16.72
N ARG A 39 10.50 -16.22 -16.33
CA ARG A 39 11.08 -14.87 -16.35
C ARG A 39 11.10 -14.26 -14.96
N VAL A 40 12.13 -13.46 -14.70
CA VAL A 40 12.22 -12.59 -13.53
C VAL A 40 12.01 -11.17 -14.01
N ILE A 41 11.01 -10.50 -13.45
CA ILE A 41 10.59 -9.16 -13.82
C ILE A 41 10.81 -8.25 -12.62
N ASP A 42 11.76 -7.33 -12.75
CA ASP A 42 12.02 -6.31 -11.75
C ASP A 42 11.05 -5.15 -11.96
N THR A 43 10.32 -4.79 -10.90
CA THR A 43 9.36 -3.69 -10.90
C THR A 43 9.82 -2.48 -10.06
N LEU A 44 11.11 -2.39 -9.73
CA LEU A 44 11.65 -1.31 -8.91
C LEU A 44 11.35 0.08 -9.49
N ASP A 45 11.47 0.22 -10.81
CA ASP A 45 11.26 1.48 -11.53
C ASP A 45 9.86 1.59 -12.18
N GLY A 46 9.00 0.60 -11.98
CA GLY A 46 7.65 0.54 -12.57
C GLY A 46 7.35 -0.79 -13.26
N PHE A 47 6.22 -0.86 -13.96
CA PHE A 47 5.69 -2.11 -14.51
C PHE A 47 5.93 -2.33 -16.01
N ASP A 48 6.64 -1.42 -16.70
CA ASP A 48 6.85 -1.50 -18.15
C ASP A 48 7.47 -2.82 -18.59
N SER A 49 8.40 -3.37 -17.79
CA SER A 49 9.01 -4.67 -18.06
C SER A 49 8.01 -5.84 -17.92
N LEU A 50 7.03 -5.72 -17.01
CA LEU A 50 5.95 -6.71 -16.89
C LEU A 50 5.02 -6.65 -18.09
N TRP A 51 4.64 -5.44 -18.50
CA TRP A 51 3.77 -5.21 -19.64
C TRP A 51 4.42 -5.73 -20.93
N ALA A 52 5.70 -5.45 -21.13
CA ALA A 52 6.46 -5.99 -22.26
C ALA A 52 6.51 -7.52 -22.24
N ALA A 53 6.71 -8.15 -21.07
CA ALA A 53 6.75 -9.61 -20.95
C ALA A 53 5.40 -10.30 -21.23
N LEU A 54 4.29 -9.60 -21.05
CA LEU A 54 2.94 -10.07 -21.42
C LEU A 54 2.68 -9.93 -22.92
N ASP A 55 3.28 -8.94 -23.57
CA ASP A 55 3.16 -8.68 -25.01
C ASP A 55 4.11 -9.56 -25.85
N GLU A 56 5.08 -10.23 -25.21
CA GLU A 56 5.96 -11.19 -25.87
C GLU A 56 5.16 -12.38 -26.43
N PRO A 57 5.43 -12.82 -27.68
CA PRO A 57 4.75 -13.94 -28.31
C PRO A 57 4.70 -15.20 -27.45
N LEU A 58 3.54 -15.85 -27.42
CA LEU A 58 3.27 -17.05 -26.65
C LEU A 58 3.28 -18.30 -27.54
N PRO A 59 3.56 -19.49 -26.98
CA PRO A 59 3.62 -20.74 -27.75
C PRO A 59 2.32 -21.05 -28.50
N GLU A 60 1.19 -20.63 -27.94
CA GLU A 60 -0.14 -20.88 -28.48
C GLU A 60 -1.11 -19.75 -28.10
N ASN A 61 -2.20 -19.65 -28.86
CA ASN A 61 -3.29 -18.73 -28.53
C ASN A 61 -4.02 -19.21 -27.27
N GLY A 62 -4.38 -18.29 -26.37
CA GLY A 62 -5.05 -18.63 -25.12
C GLY A 62 -4.13 -19.21 -24.05
N ALA A 63 -2.81 -19.16 -24.23
CA ALA A 63 -1.84 -19.71 -23.29
C ALA A 63 -2.04 -19.16 -21.86
N ALA A 64 -1.95 -20.04 -20.88
CA ALA A 64 -2.01 -19.72 -19.48
C ALA A 64 -0.66 -19.18 -19.00
N LEU A 65 -0.70 -18.02 -18.35
CA LEU A 65 0.48 -17.38 -17.78
C LEU A 65 0.27 -17.16 -16.29
N LEU A 66 1.27 -17.49 -15.47
CA LEU A 66 1.24 -17.22 -14.04
C LEU A 66 2.15 -16.05 -13.70
N VAL A 67 1.61 -15.07 -12.99
CA VAL A 67 2.35 -14.04 -12.28
C VAL A 67 2.51 -14.48 -10.83
N VAL A 68 3.75 -14.74 -10.43
CA VAL A 68 4.14 -14.96 -9.04
C VAL A 68 4.48 -13.60 -8.45
N ASP A 69 3.56 -13.07 -7.63
CA ASP A 69 3.68 -11.76 -6.99
C ASP A 69 4.65 -11.80 -5.81
N LEU A 70 5.74 -11.04 -5.91
CA LEU A 70 6.79 -10.89 -4.91
C LEU A 70 6.83 -9.46 -4.35
N GLU A 71 5.82 -8.63 -4.58
CA GLU A 71 5.72 -7.28 -4.01
C GLU A 71 5.63 -7.33 -2.47
N PRO A 72 6.63 -6.77 -1.73
CA PRO A 72 6.63 -6.81 -0.28
C PRO A 72 5.45 -6.09 0.39
N SER A 73 4.88 -5.10 -0.30
CA SER A 73 3.75 -4.31 0.21
C SER A 73 2.38 -4.81 -0.26
N SER A 74 2.32 -5.88 -1.06
CA SER A 74 1.11 -6.42 -1.69
C SER A 74 -0.04 -6.58 -0.70
N ASP A 75 -1.17 -5.97 -1.02
CA ASP A 75 -2.44 -6.07 -0.30
C ASP A 75 -3.60 -6.36 -1.28
N SER A 76 -4.84 -6.49 -0.77
CA SER A 76 -5.99 -6.81 -1.62
C SER A 76 -6.25 -5.78 -2.72
N ALA A 77 -6.07 -4.49 -2.43
CA ALA A 77 -6.32 -3.44 -3.41
C ALA A 77 -5.25 -3.44 -4.51
N TYR A 78 -3.99 -3.64 -4.13
CA TYR A 78 -2.89 -3.81 -5.08
C TYR A 78 -3.12 -5.03 -5.99
N LEU A 79 -3.47 -6.18 -5.43
CA LEU A 79 -3.71 -7.39 -6.21
C LEU A 79 -4.89 -7.24 -7.14
N ASP A 80 -6.00 -6.64 -6.69
CA ASP A 80 -7.15 -6.39 -7.56
C ASP A 80 -6.81 -5.41 -8.69
N TRP A 81 -6.06 -4.35 -8.42
CA TRP A 81 -5.56 -3.45 -9.47
C TRP A 81 -4.67 -4.19 -10.49
N LEU A 82 -3.66 -4.92 -10.02
CA LEU A 82 -2.73 -5.63 -10.89
C LEU A 82 -3.46 -6.69 -11.74
N ARG A 83 -4.40 -7.42 -11.14
CA ARG A 83 -5.23 -8.40 -11.87
C ARG A 83 -6.07 -7.73 -12.96
N ASP A 84 -6.69 -6.59 -12.68
CA ASP A 84 -7.50 -5.88 -13.66
C ASP A 84 -6.65 -5.42 -14.86
N GLU A 85 -5.45 -4.90 -14.57
CA GLU A 85 -4.50 -4.45 -15.60
C GLU A 85 -3.97 -5.61 -16.46
N LEU A 86 -3.58 -6.73 -15.82
CA LEU A 86 -3.21 -7.96 -16.52
C LEU A 86 -4.35 -8.45 -17.43
N GLY A 87 -5.59 -8.42 -16.93
CA GLY A 87 -6.78 -8.78 -17.70
C GLY A 87 -7.04 -7.85 -18.88
N ARG A 88 -6.88 -6.55 -18.68
CA ARG A 88 -7.03 -5.52 -19.72
C ARG A 88 -6.03 -5.73 -20.85
N LEU A 89 -4.75 -5.92 -20.52
CA LEU A 89 -3.69 -6.18 -21.48
C LEU A 89 -3.92 -7.50 -22.23
N ALA A 90 -4.29 -8.57 -21.52
CA ALA A 90 -4.57 -9.85 -22.13
C ALA A 90 -5.74 -9.80 -23.13
N ARG A 91 -6.79 -9.03 -22.86
CA ARG A 91 -7.92 -8.82 -23.79
C ARG A 91 -7.52 -8.05 -25.05
N ALA A 92 -6.53 -7.16 -24.95
CA ALA A 92 -6.03 -6.37 -26.07
C ALA A 92 -4.99 -7.14 -26.91
N HIS A 93 -4.34 -8.15 -26.33
CA HIS A 93 -3.28 -8.91 -26.98
C HIS A 93 -3.82 -9.86 -28.08
N PRO A 94 -3.19 -9.95 -29.28
CA PRO A 94 -3.69 -10.77 -30.40
C PRO A 94 -3.86 -12.26 -30.09
N GLN A 95 -3.00 -12.82 -29.24
CA GLN A 95 -3.05 -14.22 -28.84
C GLN A 95 -3.98 -14.48 -27.63
N ALA A 96 -4.60 -13.44 -27.06
CA ALA A 96 -5.53 -13.52 -25.94
C ALA A 96 -5.08 -14.43 -24.77
N PRO A 97 -3.92 -14.17 -24.13
CA PRO A 97 -3.44 -14.98 -23.01
C PRO A 97 -4.44 -15.03 -21.87
N GLN A 98 -4.28 -16.03 -21.00
CA GLN A 98 -5.08 -16.19 -19.79
C GLN A 98 -4.18 -16.01 -18.57
N PRO A 99 -3.97 -14.76 -18.10
CA PRO A 99 -3.15 -14.51 -16.93
C PRO A 99 -3.84 -14.93 -15.64
N TRP A 100 -3.01 -15.47 -14.74
CA TRP A 100 -3.32 -15.83 -13.37
C TRP A 100 -2.29 -15.17 -12.46
N ILE A 101 -2.66 -14.92 -11.20
CA ILE A 101 -1.75 -14.39 -10.19
C ILE A 101 -1.79 -15.22 -8.91
N THR A 102 -0.66 -15.33 -8.21
CA THR A 102 -0.62 -15.91 -6.87
C THR A 102 -1.31 -15.00 -5.85
N ALA A 103 -2.37 -15.48 -5.19
CA ALA A 103 -3.04 -14.77 -4.09
C ALA A 103 -2.34 -15.03 -2.74
N GLN A 104 -1.04 -14.78 -2.69
CA GLN A 104 -0.20 -15.03 -1.53
C GLN A 104 0.76 -13.86 -1.34
N ALA A 105 0.92 -13.38 -0.11
CA ALA A 105 1.89 -12.32 0.20
C ALA A 105 3.32 -12.88 0.27
N LEU A 106 3.83 -13.42 -0.84
CA LEU A 106 5.14 -14.07 -0.91
C LEU A 106 6.27 -13.08 -0.61
N GLY A 107 6.20 -11.87 -1.19
CA GLY A 107 7.18 -10.79 -0.96
C GLY A 107 7.34 -10.37 0.50
N ARG A 108 6.28 -10.48 1.32
CA ARG A 108 6.31 -10.13 2.76
C ARG A 108 7.21 -11.03 3.58
N ARG A 109 7.55 -12.22 3.07
CA ARG A 109 8.40 -13.21 3.76
C ARG A 109 9.88 -13.08 3.37
N GLY A 110 10.23 -12.05 2.60
CA GLY A 110 11.53 -11.92 1.97
C GLY A 110 11.57 -12.64 0.62
N LEU A 111 12.63 -12.39 -0.15
CA LEU A 111 12.84 -13.02 -1.47
C LEU A 111 13.29 -14.48 -1.31
N ASP A 112 12.34 -15.37 -1.05
CA ASP A 112 12.56 -16.81 -0.94
C ASP A 112 12.17 -17.51 -2.26
N ALA A 113 13.18 -17.91 -3.03
CA ALA A 113 12.99 -18.57 -4.32
C ALA A 113 12.36 -19.97 -4.18
N ALA A 114 12.60 -20.69 -3.08
CA ALA A 114 12.01 -22.01 -2.88
C ALA A 114 10.50 -21.90 -2.64
N LEU A 115 10.10 -20.94 -1.79
CA LEU A 115 8.68 -20.66 -1.56
C LEU A 115 8.00 -20.14 -2.83
N ALA A 116 8.65 -19.26 -3.57
CA ALA A 116 8.13 -18.74 -4.83
C ALA A 116 7.99 -19.85 -5.89
N CYS A 117 8.94 -20.79 -5.98
CA CYS A 117 8.82 -21.94 -6.87
C CYS A 117 7.65 -22.84 -6.47
N ALA A 118 7.57 -23.19 -5.18
CA ALA A 118 6.54 -24.07 -4.66
C ALA A 118 5.12 -23.50 -4.79
N SER A 119 4.97 -22.18 -4.89
CA SER A 119 3.67 -21.54 -5.08
C SER A 119 3.09 -21.83 -6.47
N VAL A 120 3.91 -22.10 -7.48
CA VAL A 120 3.44 -22.37 -8.86
C VAL A 120 2.58 -23.63 -8.95
N ASP A 121 2.80 -24.60 -8.07
CA ASP A 121 2.01 -25.83 -8.03
C ASP A 121 0.74 -25.70 -7.17
N GLN A 122 0.59 -24.60 -6.42
CA GLN A 122 -0.55 -24.33 -5.53
C GLN A 122 -1.70 -23.67 -6.27
N HIS A 123 -2.22 -24.36 -7.28
CA HIS A 123 -3.25 -23.88 -8.20
C HIS A 123 -4.50 -23.34 -7.50
N GLU A 124 -4.87 -23.90 -6.34
CA GLU A 124 -5.99 -23.45 -5.52
C GLU A 124 -5.82 -22.03 -4.96
N ARG A 125 -4.59 -21.50 -5.01
CA ARG A 125 -4.21 -20.16 -4.55
C ARG A 125 -3.99 -19.19 -5.71
N HIS A 126 -4.33 -19.59 -6.94
CA HIS A 126 -4.21 -18.74 -8.10
C HIS A 126 -5.55 -18.12 -8.44
N LEU A 127 -5.54 -16.81 -8.69
CA LEU A 127 -6.73 -16.08 -9.11
C LEU A 127 -6.63 -15.74 -10.59
N PRO A 128 -7.71 -15.96 -11.37
CA PRO A 128 -7.74 -15.52 -12.75
C PRO A 128 -7.87 -13.99 -12.82
N CYS A 129 -7.35 -13.41 -13.89
CA CYS A 129 -7.37 -11.97 -14.16
C CYS A 129 -8.47 -11.56 -15.15
N ASP A 130 -9.39 -12.46 -15.51
CA ASP A 130 -10.44 -12.23 -16.51
C ASP A 130 -11.68 -11.50 -15.96
N LYS A 131 -12.03 -11.77 -14.69
CA LYS A 131 -13.18 -11.18 -13.97
C LYS A 131 -12.72 -10.61 -12.64
N VAL A 132 -12.18 -9.41 -12.69
CA VAL A 132 -11.74 -8.65 -11.51
C VAL A 132 -12.80 -7.59 -11.24
N ASN A 133 -13.10 -7.35 -9.96
CA ASN A 133 -13.94 -6.20 -9.61
C ASN A 133 -13.23 -4.95 -10.11
N ALA A 134 -13.92 -4.11 -10.88
CA ALA A 134 -13.34 -2.85 -11.34
C ALA A 134 -12.85 -2.05 -10.13
N VAL A 135 -11.54 -1.84 -10.04
CA VAL A 135 -10.99 -0.82 -9.15
C VAL A 135 -11.23 0.49 -9.89
N ALA A 136 -12.12 1.34 -9.37
CA ALA A 136 -12.38 2.63 -10.01
C ALA A 136 -11.06 3.38 -10.19
N CYS A 137 -10.66 3.62 -11.44
CA CYS A 137 -9.46 4.41 -11.76
C CYS A 137 -9.67 5.90 -11.50
N ASP A 138 -10.93 6.32 -11.45
CA ASP A 138 -11.41 7.66 -11.15
C ASP A 138 -12.59 7.54 -10.16
N PRO A 139 -12.34 7.19 -8.89
CA PRO A 139 -13.34 7.44 -7.87
C PRO A 139 -13.60 8.96 -7.87
N ASP A 140 -14.85 9.41 -7.79
CA ASP A 140 -15.22 10.84 -7.78
C ASP A 140 -14.62 11.57 -6.55
N TRP A 141 -13.31 11.78 -6.60
CA TRP A 141 -12.43 12.47 -5.65
C TRP A 141 -11.91 13.77 -6.30
N SER A 142 -12.60 14.25 -7.33
CA SER A 142 -12.31 15.52 -8.01
C SER A 142 -12.49 16.74 -7.09
N ARG A 143 -12.95 16.53 -5.85
CA ARG A 143 -13.23 17.57 -4.88
C ARG A 143 -12.64 17.19 -3.53
N VAL A 144 -11.79 18.07 -3.00
CA VAL A 144 -11.33 17.99 -1.61
C VAL A 144 -12.57 18.10 -0.70
N PRO A 145 -12.79 17.16 0.25
CA PRO A 145 -13.92 17.24 1.17
C PRO A 145 -13.89 18.59 1.93
N PRO A 146 -15.04 19.23 2.18
CA PRO A 146 -15.04 20.49 2.90
C PRO A 146 -14.52 20.27 4.33
N HIS A 147 -13.61 21.13 4.79
CA HIS A 147 -13.06 21.08 6.14
C HIS A 147 -12.44 22.43 6.50
N ALA A 148 -12.44 22.75 7.80
CA ALA A 148 -11.69 23.89 8.32
C ALA A 148 -10.28 23.48 8.74
N ARG A 149 -10.11 22.24 9.22
CA ARG A 149 -8.84 21.71 9.71
C ARG A 149 -8.53 20.34 9.13
N GLN A 150 -7.27 20.11 8.80
CA GLN A 150 -6.77 18.78 8.51
C GLN A 150 -5.95 18.27 9.70
N VAL A 151 -6.28 17.08 10.17
CA VAL A 151 -5.63 16.44 11.31
C VAL A 151 -4.83 15.24 10.83
N PHE A 152 -3.52 15.26 11.06
CA PHE A 152 -2.62 14.18 10.69
C PHE A 152 -2.15 13.42 11.92
N LEU A 153 -2.57 12.17 12.09
CA LEU A 153 -2.07 11.29 13.16
C LEU A 153 -1.01 10.33 12.61
N CYS A 154 0.18 10.38 13.21
CA CYS A 154 1.29 9.51 12.86
C CYS A 154 0.96 8.06 13.22
N THR A 155 0.89 7.19 12.20
CA THR A 155 0.73 5.75 12.33
C THR A 155 1.97 4.97 11.89
N GLY A 156 3.14 5.62 11.90
CA GLY A 156 4.42 4.95 11.74
C GLY A 156 4.76 4.01 12.92
N PRO A 157 5.69 3.05 12.74
CA PRO A 157 5.91 1.94 13.68
C PRO A 157 6.12 2.35 15.15
N ARG A 158 6.85 3.45 15.38
CA ARG A 158 7.17 3.96 16.73
C ARG A 158 5.95 4.56 17.44
N CYS A 159 5.05 5.24 16.72
CA CYS A 159 3.80 5.75 17.28
C CYS A 159 2.79 4.62 17.47
N VAL A 160 2.74 3.66 16.55
CA VAL A 160 1.91 2.44 16.69
C VAL A 160 2.29 1.67 17.95
N ARG A 161 3.58 1.48 18.22
CA ARG A 161 4.07 0.84 19.46
C ARG A 161 3.63 1.57 20.74
N ARG A 162 3.22 2.84 20.63
CA ARG A 162 2.69 3.65 21.74
C ARG A 162 1.17 3.87 21.67
N GLY A 163 0.45 3.05 20.89
CA GLY A 163 -1.01 3.03 20.89
C GLY A 163 -1.70 3.89 19.84
N ALA A 164 -0.98 4.48 18.86
CA ALA A 164 -1.57 5.39 17.87
C ALA A 164 -2.79 4.83 17.11
N LEU A 165 -2.86 3.51 16.86
CA LEU A 165 -4.01 2.90 16.17
C LEU A 165 -5.28 2.89 17.01
N ALA A 166 -5.16 2.76 18.34
CA ALA A 166 -6.30 2.86 19.25
C ALA A 166 -6.80 4.32 19.29
N LEU A 167 -5.86 5.27 19.47
CA LEU A 167 -6.16 6.70 19.48
C LEU A 167 -6.81 7.17 18.16
N TRP A 168 -6.37 6.64 17.02
CA TRP A 168 -7.01 6.88 15.71
C TRP A 168 -8.50 6.49 15.73
N LYS A 169 -8.83 5.32 16.27
CA LYS A 169 -10.23 4.85 16.35
C LYS A 169 -11.06 5.77 17.23
N THR A 170 -10.53 6.19 18.38
CA THR A 170 -11.19 7.12 19.30
C THR A 170 -11.44 8.47 18.63
N LEU A 171 -10.41 9.05 18.01
CA LEU A 171 -10.49 10.32 17.29
C LEU A 171 -11.54 10.28 16.18
N ARG A 172 -11.49 9.26 15.32
CA ARG A 172 -12.45 9.09 14.22
C ARG A 172 -13.87 8.93 14.74
N ARG A 173 -14.07 8.08 15.76
CA ARG A 173 -15.41 7.81 16.34
C ARG A 173 -16.02 9.08 16.92
N GLU A 174 -15.24 9.87 17.65
CA GLU A 174 -15.74 11.08 18.27
C GLU A 174 -16.08 12.16 17.24
N LEU A 175 -15.24 12.36 16.22
CA LEU A 175 -15.54 13.30 15.13
C LEU A 175 -16.80 12.89 14.35
N LEU A 176 -17.00 11.59 14.09
CA LEU A 176 -18.23 11.09 13.47
C LEU A 176 -19.46 11.29 14.37
N ARG A 177 -19.33 11.01 15.68
CA ARG A 177 -20.42 11.18 16.66
C ARG A 177 -20.89 12.64 16.74
N LEU A 178 -19.98 13.58 16.52
CA LEU A 178 -20.24 15.02 16.53
C LEU A 178 -20.63 15.59 15.16
N GLU A 179 -20.70 14.75 14.11
CA GLU A 179 -20.92 15.17 12.72
C GLU A 179 -19.89 16.25 12.26
N HIS A 180 -18.68 16.17 12.81
CA HIS A 180 -17.62 17.17 12.62
C HIS A 180 -16.50 16.68 11.68
N MET A 181 -16.78 15.66 10.88
CA MET A 181 -15.87 15.09 9.88
C MET A 181 -16.32 15.54 8.50
N GLU A 182 -15.40 16.08 7.69
CA GLU A 182 -15.63 16.42 6.28
C GLU A 182 -16.83 17.37 6.05
N THR A 183 -16.99 18.36 6.94
CA THR A 183 -17.94 19.48 6.82
C THR A 183 -17.19 20.82 6.77
N PRO A 184 -17.77 21.94 6.26
CA PRO A 184 -17.05 23.21 6.11
C PRO A 184 -16.35 23.75 7.37
N GLY A 185 -16.88 23.48 8.57
CA GLY A 185 -16.26 23.82 9.86
C GLY A 185 -15.52 22.65 10.55
N GLY A 186 -15.56 21.47 9.94
CA GLY A 186 -15.12 20.21 10.51
C GLY A 186 -13.66 19.86 10.19
N VAL A 187 -13.38 18.56 10.32
CA VAL A 187 -12.04 18.00 10.24
C VAL A 187 -11.93 17.00 9.10
N LEU A 188 -10.89 17.14 8.28
CA LEU A 188 -10.39 16.09 7.41
C LEU A 188 -9.33 15.28 8.17
N LEU A 189 -9.59 14.00 8.41
CA LEU A 189 -8.71 13.15 9.22
C LEU A 189 -7.81 12.29 8.33
N THR A 190 -6.49 12.40 8.49
CA THR A 190 -5.49 11.74 7.64
C THR A 190 -4.50 10.90 8.45
N ARG A 191 -4.28 9.64 8.04
CA ARG A 191 -3.18 8.83 8.59
C ARG A 191 -1.89 9.17 7.86
N THR A 192 -0.81 9.30 8.61
CA THR A 192 0.52 9.52 8.04
C THR A 192 1.52 8.49 8.51
N ALA A 193 2.66 8.46 7.83
CA ALA A 193 3.88 7.82 8.32
C ALA A 193 4.57 8.73 9.36
N CYS A 194 5.89 8.61 9.52
CA CYS A 194 6.65 9.38 10.50
C CYS A 194 6.57 10.89 10.24
N GLN A 195 6.13 11.67 11.24
CA GLN A 195 6.11 13.14 11.21
C GLN A 195 7.25 13.80 12.02
N PHE A 196 8.05 13.01 12.75
CA PHE A 196 8.94 13.48 13.84
C PHE A 196 8.17 14.22 14.97
N PRO A 197 8.79 14.59 16.09
CA PRO A 197 9.85 13.83 16.74
C PRO A 197 9.29 12.51 17.32
N CYS A 198 9.90 11.39 16.96
CA CYS A 198 9.40 10.08 17.35
C CYS A 198 9.39 9.84 18.86
N ASN A 199 10.24 10.54 19.64
CA ASN A 199 10.31 10.38 21.10
C ASN A 199 9.13 11.02 21.83
N LEU A 200 8.36 11.89 21.16
CA LEU A 200 7.15 12.50 21.69
C LEU A 200 5.87 11.89 21.12
N GLY A 201 5.98 10.78 20.37
CA GLY A 201 4.80 10.09 19.85
C GLY A 201 3.94 9.41 20.92
N PRO A 202 2.65 9.13 20.62
CA PRO A 202 1.95 9.40 19.36
C PRO A 202 1.81 10.89 19.02
N VAL A 203 2.24 11.26 17.81
CA VAL A 203 2.24 12.66 17.34
C VAL A 203 1.03 12.89 16.45
N LEU A 204 0.34 13.99 16.70
CA LEU A 204 -0.77 14.50 15.91
C LEU A 204 -0.51 15.96 15.53
N THR A 205 -0.75 16.34 14.29
CA THR A 205 -0.64 17.73 13.84
C THR A 205 -1.99 18.25 13.33
N VAL A 206 -2.23 19.55 13.52
CA VAL A 206 -3.45 20.24 13.09
C VAL A 206 -3.08 21.39 12.16
N HIS A 207 -3.52 21.31 10.91
CA HIS A 207 -3.33 22.33 9.88
C HIS A 207 -4.66 23.05 9.60
N PRO A 208 -4.69 24.39 9.38
CA PRO A 208 -3.55 25.31 9.27
C PRO A 208 -2.99 25.82 10.60
N ASP A 209 -3.56 25.43 11.73
CA ASP A 209 -3.25 25.96 13.07
C ASP A 209 -1.80 25.78 13.54
N GLY A 210 -0.97 25.01 12.83
CA GLY A 210 0.45 24.81 13.14
C GLY A 210 0.69 24.09 14.47
N CYS A 211 -0.34 23.47 15.04
CA CYS A 211 -0.27 22.84 16.36
C CYS A 211 0.25 21.41 16.25
N TRP A 212 1.22 21.08 17.09
CA TRP A 212 1.76 19.73 17.24
C TRP A 212 1.38 19.20 18.61
N TYR A 213 0.84 18.00 18.67
CA TYR A 213 0.37 17.39 19.91
C TYR A 213 1.04 16.06 20.17
N ARG A 214 1.29 15.81 21.45
CA ARG A 214 1.49 14.46 21.98
C ARG A 214 0.19 14.01 22.65
N VAL A 215 -0.38 12.92 22.16
CA VAL A 215 -1.58 12.29 22.76
C VAL A 215 -1.24 10.88 23.23
N GLY A 216 -1.42 10.61 24.52
CA GLY A 216 -1.06 9.36 25.18
C GLY A 216 -2.23 8.41 25.43
N ASP A 217 -3.45 8.92 25.51
CA ASP A 217 -4.66 8.15 25.84
C ASP A 217 -5.93 8.74 25.20
N ASP A 218 -7.03 8.01 25.34
CA ASP A 218 -8.33 8.39 24.79
C ASP A 218 -8.89 9.67 25.41
N ALA A 219 -8.64 9.94 26.70
CA ALA A 219 -9.14 11.15 27.36
C ALA A 219 -8.49 12.41 26.77
N GLN A 220 -7.19 12.36 26.49
CA GLN A 220 -6.47 13.44 25.80
C GLN A 220 -6.97 13.64 24.37
N VAL A 221 -7.30 12.55 23.65
CA VAL A 221 -7.92 12.64 22.31
C VAL A 221 -9.28 13.33 22.39
N LEU A 222 -10.14 12.95 23.34
CA LEU A 222 -11.45 13.58 23.51
C LEU A 222 -11.34 15.06 23.88
N ARG A 223 -10.38 15.43 24.75
CA ARG A 223 -10.08 16.83 25.06
C ARG A 223 -9.65 17.60 23.82
N LEU A 224 -8.74 17.03 23.01
CA LEU A 224 -8.30 17.62 21.75
C LEU A 224 -9.46 17.87 20.78
N VAL A 225 -10.37 16.89 20.63
CA VAL A 225 -11.55 17.05 19.78
C VAL A 225 -12.43 18.20 20.26
N GLN A 226 -12.81 18.18 21.54
CA GLN A 226 -13.76 19.14 22.09
C GLN A 226 -13.18 20.56 22.13
N GLN A 227 -11.94 20.73 22.61
CA GLN A 227 -11.35 22.04 22.80
C GLN A 227 -10.80 22.61 21.49
N HIS A 228 -9.97 21.85 20.77
CA HIS A 228 -9.28 22.40 19.60
C HIS A 228 -10.09 22.21 18.32
N LEU A 229 -10.54 20.99 18.04
CA LEU A 229 -11.14 20.69 16.74
C LEU A 229 -12.56 21.27 16.60
N VAL A 230 -13.33 21.28 17.70
CA VAL A 230 -14.69 21.85 17.75
C VAL A 230 -14.66 23.32 18.17
N ALA A 231 -14.08 23.64 19.34
CA ALA A 231 -14.12 25.01 19.87
C ALA A 231 -12.99 25.93 19.36
N GLY A 232 -12.01 25.40 18.62
CA GLY A 232 -10.93 26.20 18.01
C GLY A 232 -9.80 26.61 18.94
N ALA A 233 -9.79 26.14 20.19
CA ALA A 233 -8.79 26.51 21.20
C ALA A 233 -7.72 25.42 21.39
N PRO A 234 -6.42 25.70 21.17
CA PRO A 234 -5.36 24.72 21.39
C PRO A 234 -5.29 24.16 22.81
N VAL A 235 -4.96 22.88 22.95
CA VAL A 235 -4.85 22.22 24.26
C VAL A 235 -3.42 22.35 24.80
N ALA A 236 -3.17 23.43 25.54
CA ALA A 236 -1.83 23.90 25.91
C ALA A 236 -0.91 22.83 26.53
N ASP A 237 -1.42 21.99 27.43
CA ASP A 237 -0.64 20.94 28.11
C ASP A 237 -0.26 19.76 27.21
N LEU A 238 -0.95 19.60 26.07
CA LEU A 238 -0.67 18.55 25.10
C LEU A 238 0.24 19.01 23.95
N LEU A 239 0.48 20.32 23.84
CA LEU A 239 1.30 20.87 22.77
C LEU A 239 2.76 20.39 22.91
N ILE A 240 3.33 19.96 21.79
CA ILE A 240 4.75 19.77 21.66
C ILE A 240 5.38 21.17 21.49
N PRO A 241 6.32 21.58 22.37
CA PRO A 241 6.97 22.87 22.24
C PRO A 241 7.67 22.98 20.88
N SER A 242 7.34 24.02 20.12
CA SER A 242 8.07 24.33 18.90
C SER A 242 9.41 24.99 19.27
N PRO A 243 10.56 24.47 18.81
CA PRO A 243 11.84 25.16 18.97
C PRO A 243 11.91 26.44 18.12
N TYR A 244 10.93 26.69 17.24
CA TYR A 244 10.88 27.84 16.33
C TYR A 244 9.83 28.89 16.72
N ALA A 245 9.06 28.67 17.79
CA ALA A 245 8.10 29.66 18.29
C ALA A 245 8.88 30.82 18.97
N GLY A 246 9.33 31.77 18.15
CA GLY A 246 10.16 32.90 18.57
C GLY A 246 11.01 33.51 17.46
N ALA A 247 11.20 32.81 16.34
CA ALA A 247 11.72 33.42 15.12
C ALA A 247 10.55 34.01 14.33
N THR A 248 10.08 35.20 14.73
CA THR A 248 9.51 36.11 13.73
C THR A 248 10.65 36.50 12.82
N ASP A 249 10.77 35.83 11.67
CA ASP A 249 11.57 36.35 10.59
C ASP A 249 11.00 37.72 10.20
N ALA A 250 11.88 38.72 10.26
CA ALA A 250 11.63 40.10 9.85
C ALA A 250 11.39 40.22 8.34
#